data_AF-A0A7Y4KMV2-F1
#
_entry.id   AF-A0A7Y4KMV2-F1
#
_cell.length_a   1.000
_cell.length_b   1.000
_cell.length_c   1.000
_cell.angle_alpha   90.00
_cell.angle_beta   90.00
_cell.angle_gamma   90.00
#
_symmetry.space_group_name_H-M   'P 1'
#
loop_
_entity.id
_entity.type
_entity.pdbx_description
1 polymer ?
#
loop_
_entity_poly.entity_id
_entity_poly.type
_entity_poly.pdbx_seq_one_letter_code
_entity_poly.pdbx_strand_id
1 'polypeptide(L)'
;MSPPSASCPRCGAPRVDGPECPACGVIYLRAEVRAATRQAEAREHEAREAARREAEDQRQALREALEAHAAPTFVPPLVAARPTPDSATEGITFHDDEVGSEDALEARLRLAVLPVALVIAFLAVRSPGLHGMLRIFLTMPVHELGHAVTAWFCGFSATPTFWVTHVSRDRSTFMTLLLAGLSGALVWQGWKRRRWTWLGVGAGLLVAQAVCTFGLTHAQAKALTFFGGDAGLMVLGALLMATFYVPWGHYLRRHQLRWGFVAIGAAAFMDGFEQWWAARTDVDRIPFGRIEGVGLSDPSTLVDVYGWNISRVIHWNVTVGVVCLLALGALYLRGLWTARAALRG
;
A
#
# COMPACT_ATOMS: atom_id res chain seq x y z
N MET A 1 -35.09 -43.46 3.10
CA MET A 1 -36.45 -42.91 2.94
C MET A 1 -37.10 -42.92 4.31
N SER A 2 -37.58 -41.78 4.80
CA SER A 2 -38.32 -41.73 6.07
C SER A 2 -39.59 -42.59 5.97
N PRO A 3 -40.01 -43.27 7.04
CA PRO A 3 -41.23 -44.05 7.02
C PRO A 3 -42.46 -43.16 6.71
N PRO A 4 -43.44 -43.67 5.94
CA PRO A 4 -44.66 -42.91 5.63
C PRO A 4 -45.39 -42.51 6.92
N SER A 5 -45.92 -41.28 6.96
CA SER A 5 -46.63 -40.80 8.15
C SER A 5 -47.91 -41.61 8.41
N ALA A 6 -48.20 -41.92 9.68
CA ALA A 6 -49.41 -42.64 10.08
C ALA A 6 -50.71 -41.83 9.87
N SER A 7 -50.59 -40.53 9.64
CA SER A 7 -51.70 -39.61 9.37
C SER A 7 -51.39 -38.67 8.20
N CYS A 8 -52.43 -38.08 7.62
CA CYS A 8 -52.31 -37.10 6.56
C CYS A 8 -51.66 -35.81 7.09
N PRO A 9 -50.52 -35.35 6.54
CA PRO A 9 -49.83 -34.16 7.03
C PRO A 9 -50.59 -32.85 6.77
N ARG A 10 -51.69 -32.87 6.02
CA ARG A 10 -52.53 -31.69 5.76
C ARG A 10 -53.73 -31.57 6.71
N CYS A 11 -54.44 -32.67 6.98
CA CYS A 11 -55.68 -32.65 7.77
C CYS A 11 -55.67 -33.55 9.00
N GLY A 12 -54.61 -34.33 9.25
CA GLY A 12 -54.48 -35.19 10.42
C GLY A 12 -55.29 -36.49 10.40
N ALA A 13 -56.10 -36.74 9.37
CA ALA A 13 -56.85 -37.99 9.23
C ALA A 13 -55.93 -39.22 9.16
N PRO A 14 -56.34 -40.39 9.69
CA PRO A 14 -55.54 -41.62 9.62
C PRO A 14 -55.25 -41.99 8.16
N ARG A 15 -54.01 -42.43 7.89
CA ARG A 15 -53.60 -42.81 6.54
C ARG A 15 -54.27 -44.11 6.16
N VAL A 16 -54.80 -44.14 4.93
CA VAL A 16 -55.38 -45.32 4.30
C VAL A 16 -54.52 -45.74 3.10
N ASP A 17 -54.65 -47.00 2.67
CA ASP A 17 -53.95 -47.52 1.50
C ASP A 17 -54.45 -46.82 0.22
N GLY A 18 -53.60 -45.96 -0.34
CA GLY A 18 -53.90 -45.19 -1.54
C GLY A 18 -52.96 -43.98 -1.73
N PRO A 19 -52.89 -43.41 -2.94
CA PRO A 19 -52.02 -42.26 -3.22
C PRO A 19 -52.56 -40.93 -2.66
N GLU A 20 -53.85 -40.87 -2.34
CA GLU A 20 -54.57 -39.65 -1.94
C GLU A 20 -55.35 -39.83 -0.64
N CYS A 21 -55.51 -38.75 0.12
CA CYS A 21 -56.29 -38.74 1.33
C CYS A 21 -57.79 -38.60 1.03
N PRO A 22 -58.66 -39.54 1.42
CA PRO A 22 -60.09 -39.49 1.12
C PRO A 22 -60.81 -38.34 1.85
N ALA A 23 -60.25 -37.84 2.96
CA ALA A 23 -60.85 -36.76 3.74
C ALA A 23 -60.59 -35.36 3.18
N CYS A 24 -59.50 -35.14 2.43
CA CYS A 24 -59.12 -33.80 1.96
C CYS A 24 -58.55 -33.73 0.53
N GLY A 25 -58.50 -34.85 -0.19
CA GLY A 25 -58.07 -34.96 -1.59
C GLY A 25 -56.60 -34.64 -1.84
N VAL A 26 -55.74 -34.64 -0.81
CA VAL A 26 -54.31 -34.36 -0.99
C VAL A 26 -53.54 -35.63 -1.34
N ILE A 27 -52.64 -35.54 -2.33
CA ILE A 27 -51.67 -36.59 -2.62
C ILE A 27 -50.64 -36.65 -1.49
N TYR A 28 -50.52 -37.80 -0.83
CA TYR A 28 -49.67 -37.96 0.37
C TYR A 28 -48.22 -37.56 0.09
N LEU A 29 -47.63 -38.05 -1.00
CA LEU A 29 -46.25 -37.73 -1.38
C LEU A 29 -46.01 -36.23 -1.52
N ARG A 30 -46.93 -35.50 -2.16
CA ARG A 30 -46.78 -34.05 -2.36
C ARG A 30 -46.94 -33.27 -1.06
N ALA A 31 -47.81 -33.75 -0.16
CA ALA A 31 -48.02 -33.15 1.15
C ALA A 31 -46.82 -33.41 2.09
N GLU A 32 -46.24 -34.60 2.05
CA GLU A 32 -45.04 -34.98 2.80
C GLU A 32 -43.82 -34.16 2.35
N VAL A 33 -43.60 -34.00 1.04
CA VAL A 33 -42.51 -33.17 0.52
C VAL A 33 -42.66 -31.72 0.98
N ARG A 34 -43.86 -31.13 0.90
CA ARG A 34 -44.11 -29.77 1.39
C ARG A 34 -43.91 -29.62 2.89
N ALA A 35 -44.33 -30.61 3.68
CA ALA A 35 -44.12 -30.61 5.13
C ALA A 35 -42.62 -30.70 5.46
N ALA A 36 -41.87 -31.56 4.76
CA ALA A 36 -40.42 -31.69 4.92
C ALA A 36 -39.68 -30.39 4.53
N THR A 37 -40.07 -29.73 3.44
CA THR A 37 -39.47 -28.43 3.04
C THR A 37 -39.71 -27.36 4.10
N ARG A 38 -40.94 -27.22 4.62
CA ARG A 38 -41.23 -26.25 5.68
C ARG A 38 -40.46 -26.53 6.97
N GLN A 39 -40.30 -27.79 7.33
CA GLN A 39 -39.49 -28.18 8.49
C GLN A 39 -38.00 -27.87 8.28
N ALA A 40 -37.48 -28.06 7.07
CA ALA A 40 -36.10 -27.71 6.73
C ALA A 40 -35.87 -26.19 6.78
N GLU A 41 -36.79 -25.41 6.21
CA GLU A 41 -36.75 -23.94 6.25
C GLU A 41 -36.83 -23.41 7.68
N ALA A 42 -37.69 -23.98 8.53
CA ALA A 42 -37.79 -23.62 9.95
C ALA A 42 -36.48 -23.91 10.70
N ARG A 43 -35.88 -25.08 10.50
CA ARG A 43 -34.58 -25.43 11.10
C ARG A 43 -33.45 -24.51 10.64
N GLU A 44 -33.43 -24.15 9.36
CA GLU A 44 -32.45 -23.22 8.82
C GLU A 44 -32.62 -21.81 9.40
N HIS A 45 -33.85 -21.35 9.57
CA HIS A 45 -34.15 -20.08 10.22
C HIS A 45 -33.69 -20.07 11.68
N GLU A 46 -34.01 -21.12 12.45
CA GLU A 46 -33.56 -21.29 13.84
C GLU A 46 -32.03 -21.33 13.95
N ALA A 47 -31.35 -22.04 13.04
CA ALA A 47 -29.89 -22.09 12.99
C ALA A 47 -29.26 -20.71 12.70
N ARG A 48 -29.86 -19.94 11.78
CA ARG A 48 -29.41 -18.56 11.47
C ARG A 48 -29.61 -17.62 12.66
N GLU A 49 -30.73 -17.72 13.37
CA GLU A 49 -30.97 -16.93 14.58
C GLU A 49 -30.01 -17.29 15.71
N ALA A 50 -29.75 -18.58 15.92
CA ALA A 50 -28.78 -19.05 16.91
C ALA A 50 -27.37 -18.54 16.62
N ALA A 51 -26.91 -18.63 15.36
CA ALA A 51 -25.61 -18.10 14.95
C ALA A 51 -25.49 -16.58 15.14
N ARG A 52 -26.59 -15.84 14.92
CA ARG A 52 -26.63 -14.39 15.15
C ARG A 52 -26.49 -14.05 16.65
N ARG A 53 -27.19 -14.79 17.52
CA ARG A 53 -27.08 -14.62 18.98
C ARG A 53 -25.66 -14.92 19.46
N GLU A 54 -25.06 -16.02 19.01
CA GLU A 54 -23.67 -16.36 19.34
C GLU A 54 -22.68 -15.27 18.90
N ALA A 55 -22.87 -14.71 17.70
CA ALA A 55 -22.04 -13.60 17.22
C ALA A 55 -22.22 -12.31 18.04
N GLU A 56 -23.43 -12.03 18.52
CA GLU A 56 -23.71 -10.90 19.41
C GLU A 56 -23.06 -11.11 20.79
N ASP A 57 -23.16 -12.31 21.37
CA ASP A 57 -22.52 -12.70 22.62
C ASP A 57 -20.99 -12.61 22.53
N GLN A 58 -20.39 -13.12 21.44
CA GLN A 58 -18.94 -13.01 21.19
C GLN A 58 -18.48 -11.55 21.10
N ARG A 59 -19.28 -10.67 20.49
CA ARG A 59 -18.96 -9.22 20.41
C ARG A 59 -19.06 -8.55 21.76
N GLN A 60 -20.00 -8.95 22.59
CA GLN A 60 -20.13 -8.44 23.95
C GLN A 60 -18.98 -8.91 24.83
N ALA A 61 -18.64 -10.21 24.79
CA ALA A 61 -17.49 -10.76 25.52
C ALA A 61 -16.16 -10.10 25.10
N LEU A 62 -15.98 -9.78 23.81
CA LEU A 62 -14.82 -9.04 23.33
C LEU A 62 -14.77 -7.61 23.89
N ARG A 63 -15.92 -6.92 23.97
CA ARG A 63 -15.99 -5.58 24.57
C ARG A 63 -15.64 -5.64 26.06
N GLU A 64 -16.22 -6.57 26.79
CA GLU A 64 -15.94 -6.77 28.22
C GLU A 64 -14.46 -7.12 28.44
N ALA A 65 -13.86 -7.96 27.59
CA ALA A 65 -12.44 -8.26 27.64
C ALA A 65 -11.57 -7.03 27.35
N LEU A 66 -11.93 -6.19 26.37
CA LEU A 66 -11.22 -4.95 26.06
C LEU A 66 -11.34 -3.92 27.18
N GLU A 67 -12.49 -3.82 27.84
CA GLU A 67 -12.70 -2.96 29.00
C GLU A 67 -11.94 -3.47 30.23
N ALA A 68 -11.93 -4.78 30.48
CA ALA A 68 -11.15 -5.40 31.56
C ALA A 68 -9.63 -5.30 31.33
N HIS A 69 -9.20 -5.31 30.06
CA HIS A 69 -7.79 -5.12 29.66
C HIS A 69 -7.48 -3.69 29.24
N ALA A 70 -8.35 -2.72 29.57
CA ALA A 70 -7.97 -1.32 29.57
C ALA A 70 -6.90 -1.14 30.65
N ALA A 71 -5.66 -1.40 30.25
CA ALA A 71 -4.49 -1.23 31.10
C ALA A 71 -4.56 0.16 31.73
N PRO A 72 -4.26 0.31 33.04
CA PRO A 72 -4.07 1.63 33.59
C PRO A 72 -3.08 2.34 32.69
N THR A 73 -3.48 3.51 32.17
CA THR A 73 -2.64 4.35 31.34
C THR A 73 -1.35 4.59 32.11
N PHE A 74 -0.32 3.79 31.84
CA PHE A 74 1.01 4.03 32.37
C PHE A 74 1.50 5.26 31.63
N VAL A 75 1.16 6.42 32.18
CA VAL A 75 1.78 7.68 31.84
C VAL A 75 3.20 7.55 32.40
N PRO A 76 4.24 7.46 31.55
CA PRO A 76 5.61 7.42 32.05
C PRO A 76 5.81 8.64 32.97
N PRO A 77 6.53 8.52 34.10
CA PRO A 77 6.74 9.64 35.01
C PRO A 77 7.36 10.88 34.31
N LEU A 78 8.01 10.70 33.14
CA LEU A 78 8.47 11.78 32.27
C LEU A 78 7.35 12.65 31.65
N VAL A 79 6.15 12.11 31.44
CA VAL A 79 5.00 12.85 30.90
C VAL A 79 4.19 13.51 32.02
N ALA A 80 4.16 12.91 33.21
CA ALA A 80 3.57 13.51 34.41
C ALA A 80 4.42 14.65 35.00
N ALA A 81 5.73 14.64 34.75
CA ALA A 81 6.66 15.72 35.13
C ALA A 81 6.74 16.85 34.10
N ARG A 82 5.78 16.98 33.18
CA ARG A 82 5.64 18.24 32.43
C ARG A 82 5.17 19.30 33.43
N PRO A 83 5.92 20.39 33.61
CA PRO A 83 5.39 21.55 34.32
C PRO A 83 4.10 21.94 33.61
N THR A 84 3.03 22.14 34.36
CA THR A 84 1.91 22.97 33.89
C THR A 84 2.51 24.27 33.35
N PRO A 85 2.11 24.75 32.16
CA PRO A 85 2.60 26.02 31.65
C PRO A 85 2.37 27.06 32.73
N ASP A 86 3.46 27.69 33.17
CA ASP A 86 3.41 28.73 34.17
C ASP A 86 2.51 29.84 33.60
N SER A 87 1.48 30.28 34.33
CA SER A 87 0.63 31.39 33.86
C SER A 87 1.42 32.71 33.78
N ALA A 88 2.63 32.74 34.33
CA ALA A 88 3.62 33.79 34.08
C ALA A 88 4.24 33.77 32.66
N THR A 89 4.10 32.66 31.90
CA THR A 89 4.52 32.55 30.49
C THR A 89 3.41 32.84 29.48
N GLU A 90 2.15 32.99 29.92
CA GLU A 90 1.05 33.52 29.07
C GLU A 90 1.23 35.00 28.69
N GLY A 91 2.23 35.67 29.28
CA GLY A 91 2.63 37.05 28.98
C GLY A 91 3.91 37.19 28.14
N ILE A 92 4.52 36.11 27.66
CA ILE A 92 5.56 36.21 26.63
C ILE A 92 4.84 36.23 25.29
N THR A 93 4.41 37.43 24.90
CA THR A 93 4.12 37.73 23.51
C THR A 93 5.41 37.49 22.74
N PHE A 94 5.54 36.31 22.12
CA PHE A 94 6.49 36.16 21.03
C PHE A 94 6.12 37.21 20.01
N HIS A 95 7.00 38.18 19.82
CA HIS A 95 6.85 39.24 18.83
C HIS A 95 6.36 38.60 17.52
N ASP A 96 5.34 39.19 16.89
CA ASP A 96 4.76 38.74 15.60
C ASP A 96 5.83 38.52 14.51
N ASP A 97 7.03 39.07 14.69
CA ASP A 97 8.23 38.87 13.88
C ASP A 97 8.74 37.41 13.86
N GLU A 98 8.57 36.62 14.94
CA GLU A 98 9.09 35.24 15.01
C GLU A 98 8.25 34.25 14.17
N VAL A 99 6.92 34.40 14.13
CA VAL A 99 6.03 33.55 13.32
C VAL A 99 6.29 33.76 11.82
N GLY A 100 6.52 35.02 11.41
CA GLY A 100 6.93 35.34 10.04
C GLY A 100 8.31 34.76 9.68
N SER A 101 9.24 34.72 10.65
CA SER A 101 10.58 34.16 10.45
C SER A 101 10.58 32.64 10.27
N GLU A 102 9.74 31.90 10.98
CA GLU A 102 9.60 30.45 10.85
C GLU A 102 8.99 30.05 9.50
N ASP A 103 8.00 30.81 9.03
CA ASP A 103 7.37 30.59 7.73
C ASP A 103 8.34 30.91 6.58
N ALA A 104 9.14 31.98 6.72
CA ALA A 104 10.19 32.32 5.76
C ALA A 104 11.33 31.27 5.75
N LEU A 105 11.73 30.75 6.92
CA LEU A 105 12.72 29.69 7.02
C LEU A 105 12.23 28.40 6.36
N GLU A 106 11.01 27.95 6.64
CA GLU A 106 10.43 26.77 5.99
C GLU A 106 10.33 26.98 4.47
N ALA A 107 9.93 28.17 4.02
CA ALA A 107 9.89 28.50 2.59
C ALA A 107 11.28 28.36 1.95
N ARG A 108 12.34 28.86 2.61
CA ARG A 108 13.73 28.68 2.16
C ARG A 108 14.15 27.22 2.16
N LEU A 109 13.79 26.44 3.19
CA LEU A 109 14.11 25.01 3.26
C LEU A 109 13.46 24.22 2.12
N ARG A 110 12.20 24.51 1.76
CA ARG A 110 11.52 23.86 0.62
C ARG A 110 12.17 24.13 -0.73
N LEU A 111 12.95 25.21 -0.83
CA LEU A 111 13.74 25.55 -2.00
C LEU A 111 15.14 24.95 -1.95
N ALA A 112 15.78 24.89 -0.79
CA ALA A 112 17.17 24.43 -0.70
C ALA A 112 17.29 22.91 -0.59
N VAL A 113 16.40 22.25 0.17
CA VAL A 113 16.60 20.87 0.62
C VAL A 113 16.65 19.88 -0.54
N LEU A 114 15.69 19.94 -1.47
CA LEU A 114 15.64 19.00 -2.59
C LEU A 114 16.87 19.11 -3.53
N PRO A 115 17.23 20.29 -4.07
CA PRO A 115 18.40 20.39 -4.94
C PRO A 115 19.70 20.06 -4.21
N VAL A 116 19.86 20.51 -2.96
CA VAL A 116 21.05 20.20 -2.16
C VAL A 116 21.15 18.69 -1.91
N ALA A 117 20.05 18.02 -1.52
CA ALA A 117 20.03 16.59 -1.30
C ALA A 117 20.38 15.81 -2.57
N LEU A 118 19.86 16.20 -3.73
CA LEU A 118 20.19 15.57 -5.01
C LEU A 118 21.66 15.77 -5.41
N VAL A 119 22.23 16.95 -5.19
CA VAL A 119 23.65 17.22 -5.46
C VAL A 119 24.54 16.39 -4.53
N ILE A 120 24.22 16.35 -3.23
CA ILE A 120 24.96 15.53 -2.26
C ILE A 120 24.88 14.05 -2.65
N ALA A 121 23.68 13.56 -2.96
CA ALA A 121 23.48 12.18 -3.40
C ALA A 121 24.27 11.88 -4.68
N PHE A 122 24.29 12.80 -5.65
CA PHE A 122 25.04 12.66 -6.90
C PHE A 122 26.54 12.53 -6.65
N LEU A 123 27.11 13.39 -5.80
CA LEU A 123 28.52 13.28 -5.43
C LEU A 123 28.81 11.98 -4.68
N ALA A 124 27.88 11.55 -3.84
CA ALA A 124 28.03 10.36 -3.01
C ALA A 124 28.01 9.06 -3.82
N VAL A 125 27.11 8.92 -4.80
CA VAL A 125 27.04 7.72 -5.65
C VAL A 125 28.20 7.61 -6.63
N ARG A 126 28.89 8.71 -6.95
CA ARG A 126 30.11 8.67 -7.78
C ARG A 126 31.38 8.32 -7.01
N SER A 127 31.33 8.35 -5.68
CA SER A 127 32.44 7.96 -4.82
C SER A 127 32.37 6.45 -4.52
N PRO A 128 33.33 5.62 -4.95
CA PRO A 128 33.19 4.15 -4.84
C PRO A 128 32.95 3.63 -3.42
N GLY A 129 33.66 4.17 -2.42
CA GLY A 129 33.50 3.74 -1.03
C GLY A 129 32.15 4.15 -0.43
N LEU A 130 31.71 5.38 -0.72
CA LEU A 130 30.44 5.89 -0.21
C LEU A 130 29.25 5.27 -0.95
N HIS A 131 29.37 5.05 -2.26
CA HIS A 131 28.37 4.36 -3.07
C HIS A 131 28.07 2.96 -2.53
N GLY A 132 29.10 2.16 -2.22
CA GLY A 132 28.91 0.84 -1.62
C GLY A 132 28.15 0.89 -0.29
N MET A 133 28.49 1.83 0.59
CA MET A 133 27.78 2.01 1.87
C MET A 133 26.31 2.44 1.66
N LEU A 134 26.07 3.40 0.77
CA LEU A 134 24.71 3.84 0.43
C LEU A 134 23.89 2.69 -0.16
N ARG A 135 24.50 1.90 -1.05
CA ARG A 135 23.87 0.75 -1.68
C ARG A 135 23.39 -0.23 -0.62
N ILE A 136 24.27 -0.65 0.29
CA ILE A 136 23.95 -1.66 1.30
C ILE A 136 22.85 -1.21 2.26
N PHE A 137 22.90 0.02 2.77
CA PHE A 137 22.05 0.43 3.89
C PHE A 137 20.82 1.25 3.50
N LEU A 138 20.90 2.06 2.45
CA LEU A 138 19.84 2.99 2.09
C LEU A 138 19.10 2.57 0.83
N THR A 139 19.81 2.19 -0.23
CA THR A 139 19.18 2.04 -1.55
C THR A 139 18.76 0.60 -1.85
N MET A 140 19.51 -0.42 -1.43
CA MET A 140 19.11 -1.84 -1.60
C MET A 140 17.74 -2.15 -0.98
N PRO A 141 17.41 -1.75 0.26
CA PRO A 141 16.07 -2.02 0.80
C PRO A 141 14.95 -1.36 -0.02
N VAL A 142 15.23 -0.20 -0.63
CA VAL A 142 14.28 0.49 -1.51
C VAL A 142 14.18 -0.19 -2.88
N HIS A 143 15.30 -0.71 -3.39
CA HIS A 143 15.36 -1.55 -4.61
C HIS A 143 14.50 -2.81 -4.45
N GLU A 144 14.67 -3.53 -3.34
CA GLU A 144 13.88 -4.71 -3.00
C GLU A 144 12.39 -4.38 -2.80
N LEU A 145 12.09 -3.26 -2.15
CA LEU A 145 10.72 -2.77 -2.08
C LEU A 145 10.16 -2.46 -3.48
N GLY A 146 10.99 -2.00 -4.41
CA GLY A 146 10.64 -1.82 -5.82
C GLY A 146 10.14 -3.13 -6.46
N HIS A 147 10.91 -4.22 -6.35
CA HIS A 147 10.49 -5.54 -6.79
C HIS A 147 9.15 -5.95 -6.17
N ALA A 148 9.02 -5.79 -4.85
CA ALA A 148 7.82 -6.21 -4.12
C ALA A 148 6.59 -5.42 -4.56
N VAL A 149 6.69 -4.09 -4.66
CA VAL A 149 5.59 -3.22 -5.10
C VAL A 149 5.17 -3.60 -6.51
N THR A 150 6.10 -3.74 -7.45
CA THR A 150 5.77 -4.14 -8.82
C THR A 150 5.13 -5.53 -8.86
N ALA A 151 5.63 -6.48 -8.08
CA ALA A 151 5.04 -7.82 -7.96
C ALA A 151 3.60 -7.77 -7.44
N TRP A 152 3.31 -6.97 -6.41
CA TRP A 152 1.95 -6.80 -5.87
C TRP A 152 0.97 -6.25 -6.91
N PHE A 153 1.38 -5.24 -7.69
CA PHE A 153 0.57 -4.70 -8.79
C PHE A 153 0.30 -5.71 -9.91
N CYS A 154 1.24 -6.64 -10.13
CA CYS A 154 1.09 -7.76 -11.06
C CYS A 154 0.34 -8.97 -10.47
N GLY A 155 -0.10 -8.88 -9.21
CA GLY A 155 -0.85 -9.92 -8.52
C GLY A 155 0.00 -11.04 -7.93
N PHE A 156 1.32 -10.89 -7.82
CA PHE A 156 2.18 -11.88 -7.15
C PHE A 156 2.31 -11.56 -5.66
N SER A 157 2.43 -12.59 -4.83
CA SER A 157 2.83 -12.39 -3.44
C SER A 157 4.32 -12.12 -3.40
N ALA A 158 4.74 -11.07 -2.71
CA ALA A 158 6.14 -10.72 -2.57
C ALA A 158 6.43 -10.21 -1.16
N THR A 159 7.57 -10.62 -0.62
CA THR A 159 8.07 -10.17 0.68
C THR A 159 9.44 -9.53 0.48
N PRO A 160 9.56 -8.20 0.61
CA PRO A 160 10.85 -7.52 0.55
C PRO A 160 11.62 -7.79 1.85
N THR A 161 12.91 -8.11 1.72
CA THR A 161 13.87 -8.11 2.84
C THR A 161 14.88 -6.98 2.63
N PHE A 162 15.94 -6.92 3.43
CA PHE A 162 16.97 -5.87 3.29
C PHE A 162 17.80 -5.98 2.00
N TRP A 163 17.97 -7.19 1.44
CA TRP A 163 18.84 -7.42 0.27
C TRP A 163 18.22 -8.30 -0.83
N VAL A 164 17.11 -8.98 -0.54
CA VAL A 164 16.46 -9.88 -1.50
C VAL A 164 14.94 -9.83 -1.36
N THR A 165 14.24 -9.90 -2.49
CA THR A 165 12.79 -10.00 -2.53
C THR A 165 12.35 -11.41 -2.90
N HIS A 166 11.58 -12.04 -2.01
CA HIS A 166 10.99 -13.34 -2.30
C HIS A 166 9.65 -13.17 -2.99
N VAL A 167 9.57 -13.56 -4.27
CA VAL A 167 8.35 -13.45 -5.09
C VAL A 167 7.78 -14.83 -5.41
N SER A 168 6.48 -15.02 -5.20
CA SER A 168 5.78 -16.27 -5.51
C SER A 168 5.86 -16.62 -7.00
N ARG A 169 5.89 -17.92 -7.33
CA ARG A 169 5.92 -18.36 -8.74
C ARG A 169 4.62 -18.02 -9.47
N ASP A 170 3.50 -18.23 -8.81
CA ASP A 170 2.16 -17.98 -9.35
C ASP A 170 1.53 -16.73 -8.76
N ARG A 171 0.54 -16.20 -9.50
CA ARG A 171 -0.27 -15.07 -9.02
C ARG A 171 -1.14 -15.51 -7.85
N SER A 172 -1.27 -14.62 -6.88
CA SER A 172 -2.08 -14.80 -5.67
C SER A 172 -3.37 -13.98 -5.79
N THR A 173 -4.50 -14.68 -5.81
CA THR A 173 -5.83 -14.06 -5.73
C THR A 173 -5.96 -13.22 -4.47
N PHE A 174 -5.41 -13.70 -3.35
CA PHE A 174 -5.40 -12.96 -2.09
C PHE A 174 -4.70 -11.61 -2.22
N MET A 175 -3.46 -11.59 -2.74
CA MET A 175 -2.70 -10.33 -2.89
C MET A 175 -3.41 -9.36 -3.85
N THR A 176 -3.97 -9.88 -4.94
CA THR A 176 -4.74 -9.10 -5.91
C THR A 176 -5.95 -8.44 -5.23
N LEU A 177 -6.75 -9.20 -4.48
CA LEU A 177 -7.91 -8.66 -3.78
C LEU A 177 -7.52 -7.70 -2.65
N LEU A 178 -6.41 -7.96 -1.94
CA LEU A 178 -5.91 -7.09 -0.88
C LEU A 178 -5.53 -5.71 -1.44
N LEU A 179 -4.70 -5.67 -2.49
CA LEU A 179 -4.28 -4.40 -3.10
C LEU A 179 -5.45 -3.64 -3.73
N ALA A 180 -6.38 -4.36 -4.36
CA ALA A 180 -7.60 -3.77 -4.93
C ALA A 180 -8.51 -3.22 -3.83
N GLY A 181 -8.65 -3.95 -2.72
CA GLY A 181 -9.42 -3.52 -1.55
C GLY A 181 -8.85 -2.27 -0.89
N LEU A 182 -7.52 -2.20 -0.70
CA LEU A 182 -6.83 -1.02 -0.15
C LEU A 182 -6.98 0.21 -1.06
N SER A 183 -6.78 0.01 -2.37
CA SER A 183 -6.94 1.08 -3.37
C SER A 183 -8.39 1.54 -3.47
N GLY A 184 -9.35 0.61 -3.44
CA GLY A 184 -10.78 0.88 -3.39
C GLY A 184 -11.21 1.62 -2.12
N ALA A 185 -10.64 1.28 -0.97
CA ALA A 185 -10.86 1.99 0.28
C ALA A 185 -10.35 3.45 0.19
N LEU A 186 -9.21 3.68 -0.47
CA LEU A 186 -8.70 5.03 -0.73
C LEU A 186 -9.65 5.84 -1.63
N VAL A 187 -10.17 5.23 -2.70
CA VAL A 187 -11.19 5.84 -3.57
C VAL A 187 -12.43 6.21 -2.76
N TRP A 188 -12.96 5.26 -2.00
CA TRP A 188 -14.16 5.45 -1.18
C TRP A 188 -13.96 6.55 -0.13
N GLN A 189 -12.82 6.56 0.55
CA GLN A 189 -12.49 7.58 1.54
C GLN A 189 -12.28 8.96 0.90
N GLY A 190 -11.65 9.03 -0.26
CA GLY A 190 -11.49 10.25 -1.05
C GLY A 190 -12.84 10.83 -1.47
N TRP A 191 -13.75 9.98 -1.97
CA TRP A 191 -15.12 10.36 -2.31
C TRP A 191 -15.89 10.86 -1.08
N LYS A 192 -15.91 10.10 0.02
CA LYS A 192 -16.63 10.45 1.26
C LYS A 192 -16.14 11.77 1.86
N ARG A 193 -14.83 12.03 1.82
CA ARG A 193 -14.21 13.25 2.35
C ARG A 193 -14.14 14.40 1.33
N ARG A 194 -14.70 14.22 0.12
CA ARG A 194 -14.60 15.18 -1.01
C ARG A 194 -13.16 15.59 -1.33
N ARG A 195 -12.20 14.69 -1.09
CA ARG A 195 -10.78 14.87 -1.41
C ARG A 195 -10.49 14.23 -2.76
N TRP A 196 -10.69 15.00 -3.83
CA TRP A 196 -10.52 14.53 -5.22
C TRP A 196 -9.13 13.96 -5.52
N THR A 197 -8.09 14.44 -4.84
CA THR A 197 -6.74 13.90 -4.99
C THR A 197 -6.65 12.43 -4.55
N TRP A 198 -7.30 12.07 -3.44
CA TRP A 198 -7.29 10.68 -2.94
C TRP A 198 -8.10 9.77 -3.86
N LEU A 199 -9.22 10.28 -4.36
CA LEU A 199 -10.03 9.58 -5.36
C LEU A 199 -9.21 9.32 -6.63
N GLY A 200 -8.56 10.35 -7.18
CA GLY A 200 -7.74 10.24 -8.38
C GLY A 200 -6.56 9.27 -8.21
N VAL A 201 -5.83 9.36 -7.09
CA VAL A 201 -4.73 8.43 -6.78
C VAL A 201 -5.26 7.01 -6.65
N GLY A 202 -6.30 6.78 -5.84
CA GLY A 202 -6.86 5.43 -5.67
C GLY A 202 -7.38 4.82 -6.97
N ALA A 203 -8.05 5.61 -7.80
CA ALA A 203 -8.55 5.16 -9.10
C ALA A 203 -7.39 4.84 -10.06
N GLY A 204 -6.35 5.68 -10.07
CA GLY A 204 -5.13 5.44 -10.84
C GLY A 204 -4.43 4.13 -10.43
N LEU A 205 -4.32 3.87 -9.12
CA LEU A 205 -3.74 2.62 -8.61
C LEU A 205 -4.58 1.40 -9.00
N LEU A 206 -5.91 1.48 -8.94
CA LEU A 206 -6.80 0.40 -9.39
C LEU A 206 -6.64 0.10 -10.89
N VAL A 207 -6.57 1.14 -11.72
CA VAL A 207 -6.36 0.99 -13.17
C VAL A 207 -4.98 0.38 -13.44
N ALA A 208 -3.93 0.89 -12.78
CA ALA A 208 -2.58 0.35 -12.90
C ALA A 208 -2.54 -1.13 -12.50
N GLN A 209 -3.17 -1.50 -11.38
CA GLN A 209 -3.28 -2.89 -10.94
C GLN A 209 -4.03 -3.76 -11.95
N ALA A 210 -5.18 -3.29 -12.46
CA ALA A 210 -5.96 -4.03 -13.44
C ALA A 210 -5.17 -4.29 -14.73
N VAL A 211 -4.45 -3.28 -15.23
CA VAL A 211 -3.57 -3.41 -16.40
C VAL A 211 -2.42 -4.38 -16.12
N CYS A 212 -1.72 -4.23 -14.99
CA CYS A 212 -0.59 -5.09 -14.65
C CYS A 212 -0.99 -6.54 -14.36
N THR A 213 -2.16 -6.76 -13.78
CA THR A 213 -2.65 -8.10 -13.41
C THR A 213 -3.32 -8.81 -14.58
N PHE A 214 -4.20 -8.12 -15.33
CA PHE A 214 -5.02 -8.77 -16.38
C PHE A 214 -4.52 -8.50 -17.80
N GLY A 215 -3.80 -7.40 -18.02
CA GLY A 215 -3.28 -7.02 -19.34
C GLY A 215 -1.93 -7.64 -19.70
N LEU A 216 -1.18 -8.13 -18.72
CA LEU A 216 0.14 -8.74 -18.92
C LEU A 216 0.10 -10.26 -18.85
N THR A 217 0.86 -10.91 -19.72
CA THR A 217 1.16 -12.35 -19.58
C THR A 217 2.00 -12.62 -18.33
N HIS A 218 2.03 -13.88 -17.88
CA HIS A 218 2.81 -14.27 -16.71
C HIS A 218 4.31 -13.93 -16.86
N ALA A 219 4.90 -14.24 -18.03
CA ALA A 219 6.30 -13.92 -18.32
C ALA A 219 6.57 -12.40 -18.35
N GLN A 220 5.68 -11.61 -18.97
CA GLN A 220 5.82 -10.15 -18.98
C GLN A 220 5.71 -9.55 -17.58
N ALA A 221 4.80 -10.06 -16.76
CA ALA A 221 4.62 -9.58 -15.39
C ALA A 221 5.84 -9.91 -14.51
N LYS A 222 6.45 -11.09 -14.70
CA LYS A 222 7.72 -11.44 -14.05
C LYS A 222 8.89 -10.58 -14.52
N ALA A 223 9.02 -10.34 -15.83
CA ALA A 223 10.02 -9.41 -16.36
C ALA A 223 9.84 -8.01 -15.77
N LEU A 224 8.59 -7.54 -15.67
CA LEU A 224 8.29 -6.24 -15.06
C LEU A 224 8.70 -6.20 -13.58
N THR A 225 8.57 -7.30 -12.82
CA THR A 225 9.07 -7.38 -11.44
C THR A 225 10.57 -7.13 -11.37
N PHE A 226 11.40 -7.73 -12.24
CA PHE A 226 12.85 -7.48 -12.27
C PHE A 226 13.17 -6.03 -12.66
N PHE A 227 12.48 -5.49 -13.67
CA PHE A 227 12.58 -4.06 -14.00
C PHE A 227 12.17 -3.16 -12.83
N GLY A 228 11.21 -3.60 -12.03
CA GLY A 228 10.69 -2.92 -10.85
C GLY A 228 11.70 -2.71 -9.73
N GLY A 229 12.84 -3.39 -9.73
CA GLY A 229 13.94 -3.13 -8.78
C GLY A 229 14.49 -1.72 -8.98
N ASP A 230 15.19 -1.50 -10.10
CA ASP A 230 15.80 -0.21 -10.43
C ASP A 230 14.76 0.89 -10.74
N ALA A 231 13.68 0.55 -11.46
CA ALA A 231 12.63 1.53 -11.74
C ALA A 231 11.89 1.93 -10.46
N GLY A 232 11.61 0.96 -9.59
CA GLY A 232 10.99 1.19 -8.29
C GLY A 232 11.89 2.00 -7.37
N LEU A 233 13.21 1.78 -7.41
CA LEU A 233 14.20 2.56 -6.69
C LEU A 233 14.06 4.06 -6.99
N MET A 234 13.95 4.43 -8.27
CA MET A 234 13.75 5.81 -8.71
C MET A 234 12.36 6.35 -8.31
N VAL A 235 11.30 5.59 -8.54
CA VAL A 235 9.92 6.03 -8.24
C VAL A 235 9.70 6.22 -6.75
N LEU A 236 10.09 5.23 -5.94
CA LEU A 236 9.97 5.28 -4.49
C LEU A 236 10.90 6.34 -3.90
N GLY A 237 12.11 6.50 -4.43
CA GLY A 237 13.02 7.58 -4.05
C GLY A 237 12.41 8.97 -4.27
N ALA A 238 11.76 9.18 -5.43
CA ALA A 238 11.03 10.40 -5.72
C ALA A 238 9.83 10.63 -4.77
N LEU A 239 9.06 9.58 -4.47
CA LEU A 239 7.95 9.67 -3.52
C LEU A 239 8.42 10.00 -2.09
N LEU A 240 9.54 9.43 -1.65
CA LEU A 240 10.16 9.74 -0.36
C LEU A 240 10.58 11.21 -0.29
N MET A 241 11.24 11.73 -1.34
CA MET A 241 11.59 13.16 -1.41
C MET A 241 10.36 14.07 -1.43
N ALA A 242 9.29 13.67 -2.13
CA ALA A 242 8.04 14.42 -2.20
C ALA A 242 7.38 14.62 -0.83
N THR A 243 7.67 13.76 0.17
CA THR A 243 7.17 13.91 1.54
C THR A 243 7.60 15.22 2.22
N PHE A 244 8.66 15.87 1.72
CA PHE A 244 9.10 17.16 2.24
C PHE A 244 8.07 18.29 2.02
N TYR A 245 7.25 18.18 0.97
CA TYR A 245 6.23 19.16 0.61
C TYR A 245 4.88 18.98 1.32
N VAL A 246 4.83 18.09 2.31
CA VAL A 246 3.60 17.79 3.05
C VAL A 246 3.23 18.95 4.00
N PRO A 247 1.92 19.26 4.20
CA PRO A 247 1.47 20.36 5.07
C PRO A 247 1.92 20.25 6.54
N TRP A 248 1.98 21.40 7.24
CA TRP A 248 2.43 21.52 8.64
C TRP A 248 1.70 20.59 9.63
N GLY A 249 0.39 20.42 9.45
CA GLY A 249 -0.43 19.56 10.32
C GLY A 249 -0.20 18.05 10.15
N HIS A 250 0.65 17.62 9.22
CA HIS A 250 0.85 16.20 8.95
C HIS A 250 1.92 15.59 9.86
N TYR A 251 1.68 14.35 10.30
CA TYR A 251 2.54 13.59 11.21
C TYR A 251 4.02 13.57 10.78
N LEU A 252 4.28 13.37 9.47
CA LEU A 252 5.63 13.34 8.89
C LEU A 252 6.45 14.61 9.12
N ARG A 253 5.78 15.78 9.12
CA ARG A 253 6.43 17.08 9.35
C ARG A 253 6.60 17.32 10.85
N ARG A 254 5.57 17.04 11.64
CA ARG A 254 5.59 17.21 13.10
C ARG A 254 6.70 16.40 13.78
N HIS A 255 6.96 15.19 13.30
CA HIS A 255 7.98 14.30 13.88
C HIS A 255 9.29 14.28 13.09
N GLN A 256 9.53 15.25 12.19
CA GLN A 256 10.78 15.41 11.44
C GLN A 256 11.20 14.21 10.57
N LEU A 257 10.32 13.23 10.34
CA LEU A 257 10.59 12.03 9.53
C LEU A 257 10.96 12.36 8.07
N ARG A 258 10.48 13.50 7.57
CA ARG A 258 10.79 14.03 6.24
C ARG A 258 12.29 14.15 5.94
N TRP A 259 13.13 14.38 6.95
CA TRP A 259 14.57 14.52 6.76
C TRP A 259 15.24 13.20 6.41
N GLY A 260 14.89 12.14 7.14
CA GLY A 260 15.34 10.78 6.81
C GLY A 260 14.84 10.34 5.43
N PHE A 261 13.57 10.62 5.12
CA PHE A 261 12.99 10.28 3.81
C PHE A 261 13.62 11.03 2.65
N VAL A 262 13.95 12.31 2.80
CA VAL A 262 14.68 13.04 1.76
C VAL A 262 16.07 12.45 1.56
N ALA A 263 16.80 12.13 2.63
CA ALA A 263 18.14 11.55 2.52
C ALA A 263 18.12 10.18 1.83
N ILE A 264 17.26 9.27 2.29
CA ILE A 264 17.07 7.93 1.70
C ILE A 264 16.57 8.07 0.26
N GLY A 265 15.58 8.93 0.03
CA GLY A 265 14.96 9.12 -1.27
C GLY A 265 15.90 9.71 -2.32
N ALA A 266 16.72 10.69 -1.93
CA ALA A 266 17.73 11.28 -2.82
C ALA A 266 18.84 10.27 -3.15
N ALA A 267 19.32 9.52 -2.15
CA ALA A 267 20.30 8.46 -2.38
C ALA A 267 19.76 7.39 -3.32
N ALA A 268 18.55 6.86 -3.03
CA ALA A 268 17.89 5.85 -3.86
C ALA A 268 17.67 6.34 -5.29
N PHE A 269 17.07 7.51 -5.45
CA PHE A 269 16.81 8.08 -6.77
C PHE A 269 18.10 8.24 -7.58
N MET A 270 19.15 8.81 -6.98
CA MET A 270 20.38 9.12 -7.68
C MET A 270 21.23 7.87 -7.98
N ASP A 271 21.18 6.86 -7.11
CA ASP A 271 21.83 5.56 -7.33
C ASP A 271 21.29 4.90 -8.61
N GLY A 272 19.98 4.80 -8.76
CA GLY A 272 19.37 4.29 -9.98
C GLY A 272 19.57 5.23 -11.19
N PHE A 273 19.33 6.53 -11.01
CA PHE A 273 19.35 7.46 -12.13
C PHE A 273 20.74 7.67 -12.73
N GLU A 274 21.80 7.83 -11.91
CA GLU A 274 23.16 8.03 -12.40
C GLU A 274 23.65 6.82 -13.18
N GLN A 275 23.43 5.61 -12.65
CA GLN A 275 23.80 4.34 -13.29
C GLN A 275 23.19 4.24 -14.70
N TRP A 276 21.88 4.41 -14.81
CA TRP A 276 21.19 4.28 -16.10
C TRP A 276 21.43 5.46 -17.05
N TRP A 277 21.68 6.65 -16.52
CA TRP A 277 22.05 7.80 -17.34
C TRP A 277 23.44 7.64 -17.96
N ALA A 278 24.41 7.14 -17.18
CA ALA A 278 25.77 6.82 -17.63
C ALA A 278 25.78 5.66 -18.63
N ALA A 279 24.91 4.66 -18.43
CA ALA A 279 24.75 3.51 -19.32
C ALA A 279 24.40 3.87 -20.78
N ARG A 280 23.90 5.09 -21.04
CA ARG A 280 23.64 5.58 -22.41
C ARG A 280 24.91 5.78 -23.23
N THR A 281 26.03 6.06 -22.57
CA THR A 281 27.33 6.31 -23.22
C THR A 281 28.36 5.24 -22.91
N ASP A 282 28.18 4.50 -21.81
CA ASP A 282 29.11 3.50 -21.30
C ASP A 282 28.33 2.26 -20.83
N VAL A 283 28.18 1.27 -21.70
CA VAL A 283 27.35 0.07 -21.44
C VAL A 283 27.92 -0.78 -20.30
N ASP A 284 29.22 -0.69 -20.04
CA ASP A 284 29.90 -1.46 -18.98
C ASP A 284 29.49 -1.00 -17.57
N ARG A 285 28.78 0.14 -17.47
CA ARG A 285 28.15 0.61 -16.23
C ARG A 285 26.98 -0.23 -15.78
N ILE A 286 26.36 -1.01 -16.67
CA ILE A 286 25.22 -1.85 -16.32
C ILE A 286 25.74 -3.03 -15.48
N PRO A 287 25.19 -3.29 -14.28
CA PRO A 287 25.66 -4.37 -13.41
C PRO A 287 25.18 -5.74 -13.91
N PHE A 288 25.67 -6.16 -15.07
CA PHE A 288 25.46 -7.51 -15.59
C PHE A 288 26.24 -8.54 -14.77
N GLY A 289 25.71 -9.75 -14.70
CA GLY A 289 26.39 -10.91 -14.13
C GLY A 289 25.54 -11.63 -13.09
N ARG A 290 26.23 -12.34 -12.20
CA ARG A 290 25.62 -13.09 -11.11
C ARG A 290 25.96 -12.47 -9.77
N ILE A 291 24.94 -12.40 -8.91
CA ILE A 291 25.05 -12.02 -7.51
C ILE A 291 25.11 -13.32 -6.70
N GLU A 292 26.16 -13.44 -5.90
CA GLU A 292 26.38 -14.61 -5.04
C GLU A 292 25.19 -14.83 -4.09
N GLY A 293 24.67 -16.06 -4.04
CA GLY A 293 23.53 -16.42 -3.20
C GLY A 293 22.14 -16.01 -3.72
N VAL A 294 22.04 -15.21 -4.80
CA VAL A 294 20.75 -14.73 -5.34
C VAL A 294 20.50 -15.24 -6.77
N GLY A 295 21.51 -15.23 -7.64
CA GLY A 295 21.36 -15.66 -9.04
C GLY A 295 21.82 -14.59 -10.03
N LEU A 296 21.12 -14.42 -11.15
CA LEU A 296 21.42 -13.37 -12.12
C LEU A 296 20.99 -12.00 -11.58
N SER A 297 21.73 -10.94 -11.90
CA SER A 297 21.28 -9.57 -11.61
C SER A 297 20.02 -9.24 -12.42
N ASP A 298 19.28 -8.20 -12.01
CA ASP A 298 18.04 -7.82 -12.71
C ASP A 298 18.27 -7.49 -14.19
N PRO A 299 19.29 -6.70 -14.57
CA PRO A 299 19.56 -6.42 -15.97
C PRO A 299 19.92 -7.69 -16.76
N SER A 300 20.71 -8.59 -16.19
CA SER A 300 21.02 -9.88 -16.82
C SER A 300 19.78 -10.76 -16.97
N THR A 301 18.90 -10.80 -15.96
CA THR A 301 17.67 -11.58 -16.05
C THR A 301 16.73 -11.03 -17.14
N LEU A 302 16.61 -9.71 -17.25
CA LEU A 302 15.79 -9.08 -18.30
C LEU A 302 16.30 -9.43 -19.71
N VAL A 303 17.61 -9.38 -19.93
CA VAL A 303 18.24 -9.62 -21.23
C VAL A 303 18.32 -11.12 -21.53
N ASP A 304 18.91 -11.91 -20.64
CA ASP A 304 19.27 -13.30 -20.89
C ASP A 304 18.09 -14.26 -20.76
N VAL A 305 17.13 -13.97 -19.87
CA VAL A 305 15.97 -14.85 -19.62
C VAL A 305 14.74 -14.37 -20.36
N TYR A 306 14.46 -13.07 -20.33
CA TYR A 306 13.26 -12.48 -20.94
C TYR A 306 13.49 -11.88 -22.33
N GLY A 307 14.73 -11.89 -22.84
CA GLY A 307 15.06 -11.48 -24.21
C GLY A 307 14.88 -9.98 -24.46
N TRP A 308 14.94 -9.13 -23.43
CA TRP A 308 14.86 -7.69 -23.62
C TRP A 308 16.15 -7.18 -24.28
N ASN A 309 15.98 -6.23 -25.20
CA ASN A 309 17.13 -5.52 -25.76
C ASN A 309 17.73 -4.57 -24.71
N ILE A 310 19.05 -4.55 -24.58
CA ILE A 310 19.81 -3.62 -23.71
C ILE A 310 19.37 -2.18 -23.93
N SER A 311 19.21 -1.73 -25.17
CA SER A 311 18.76 -0.36 -25.48
C SER A 311 17.37 -0.06 -24.92
N ARG A 312 16.48 -1.06 -24.89
CA ARG A 312 15.15 -0.94 -24.27
C ARG A 312 15.26 -0.77 -22.76
N VAL A 313 16.09 -1.59 -22.11
CA VAL A 313 16.30 -1.54 -20.65
C VAL A 313 16.82 -0.16 -20.23
N ILE A 314 17.83 0.36 -20.94
CA ILE A 314 18.38 1.71 -20.68
C ILE A 314 17.30 2.77 -20.90
N HIS A 315 16.63 2.75 -22.05
CA HIS A 315 15.67 3.80 -22.41
C HIS A 315 14.50 3.87 -21.42
N TRP A 316 13.97 2.72 -20.99
CA TRP A 316 12.85 2.68 -20.04
C TRP A 316 13.27 3.18 -18.66
N ASN A 317 14.42 2.75 -18.13
CA ASN A 317 14.91 3.25 -16.84
C ASN A 317 15.19 4.76 -16.87
N VAL A 318 15.85 5.25 -17.92
CA VAL A 318 16.09 6.70 -18.09
C VAL A 318 14.77 7.47 -18.20
N THR A 319 13.79 6.94 -18.92
CA THR A 319 12.46 7.57 -19.04
C THR A 319 11.77 7.67 -17.68
N VAL A 320 11.79 6.59 -16.88
CA VAL A 320 11.25 6.62 -15.51
C VAL A 320 11.95 7.69 -14.68
N GLY A 321 13.29 7.73 -14.70
CA GLY A 321 14.07 8.73 -13.98
C GLY A 321 13.73 10.17 -14.39
N VAL A 322 13.62 10.44 -15.69
CA VAL A 322 13.23 11.76 -16.22
C VAL A 322 11.82 12.13 -15.80
N VAL A 323 10.85 11.21 -15.88
CA VAL A 323 9.47 11.46 -15.45
C VAL A 323 9.42 11.78 -13.95
N CYS A 324 10.17 11.05 -13.13
CA CYS A 324 10.33 11.34 -11.70
C CYS A 324 10.93 12.73 -11.44
N LEU A 325 11.98 13.12 -12.17
CA LEU A 325 12.56 14.47 -12.07
C LEU A 325 11.57 15.56 -12.49
N LEU A 326 10.78 15.34 -13.54
CA LEU A 326 9.74 16.29 -13.96
C LEU A 326 8.66 16.43 -12.88
N ALA A 327 8.24 15.33 -12.26
CA ALA A 327 7.26 15.35 -11.17
C ALA A 327 7.81 16.09 -9.93
N LEU A 328 9.05 15.81 -9.53
CA LEU A 328 9.74 16.55 -8.45
C LEU A 328 9.93 18.03 -8.80
N GLY A 329 10.29 18.33 -10.05
CA GLY A 329 10.40 19.68 -10.57
C GLY A 329 9.08 20.44 -10.49
N ALA A 330 7.95 19.80 -10.82
CA ALA A 330 6.63 20.40 -10.67
C ALA A 330 6.29 20.71 -9.20
N LEU A 331 6.62 19.80 -8.28
CA LEU A 331 6.47 20.04 -6.83
C LEU A 331 7.35 21.19 -6.34
N TYR A 332 8.60 21.23 -6.80
CA TYR A 332 9.55 22.29 -6.51
C TYR A 332 9.05 23.65 -7.00
N LEU A 333 8.59 23.73 -8.26
CA LEU A 333 8.03 24.95 -8.85
C LEU A 333 6.77 25.42 -8.11
N ARG A 334 5.90 24.48 -7.71
CA ARG A 334 4.75 24.79 -6.86
C ARG A 334 5.21 25.35 -5.51
N GLY A 335 6.23 24.74 -4.89
CA GLY A 335 6.86 25.23 -3.67
C GLY A 335 7.38 26.65 -3.83
N LEU A 336 8.10 26.94 -4.91
CA LEU A 336 8.60 28.27 -5.26
C LEU A 336 7.49 29.28 -5.43
N TRP A 337 6.39 28.91 -6.09
CA TRP A 337 5.26 29.81 -6.28
C TRP A 337 4.59 30.16 -4.95
N THR A 338 4.42 29.18 -4.05
CA THR A 338 3.88 29.43 -2.70
C THR A 338 4.84 30.24 -1.82
N ALA A 339 6.15 29.99 -1.91
CA ALA A 339 7.17 30.71 -1.17
C ALA A 339 7.31 32.16 -1.64
N ARG A 340 7.13 32.43 -2.93
CA ARG A 340 7.16 33.80 -3.49
C ARG A 340 6.08 34.70 -2.89
N ALA A 341 4.93 34.16 -2.52
CA ALA A 341 3.90 34.92 -1.82
C ALA A 341 4.31 35.25 -0.37
N ALA A 342 4.98 34.32 0.31
CA ALA A 342 5.45 34.49 1.69
C ALA A 342 6.71 35.36 1.82
N LEU A 343 7.62 35.32 0.84
CA LEU A 343 8.90 36.07 0.85
C LEU A 343 8.80 37.50 0.30
N ARG A 344 7.63 37.92 -0.17
CA ARG A 344 7.37 39.28 -0.68
C ARG A 344 6.55 40.15 0.29
N GLY A 345 6.01 39.55 1.35
CA GLY A 345 5.49 40.28 2.50
C GLY A 345 6.63 40.73 3.39
#